data_AF-A0A430V6P0-F1
#
_entry.id   AF-A0A430V6P0-F1
#
_cell.length_a   1.000
_cell.length_b   1.000
_cell.length_c   1.000
_cell.angle_alpha   90.00
_cell.angle_beta   90.00
_cell.angle_gamma   90.00
#
_symmetry.space_group_name_H-M   'P 1'
#
loop_
_entity.id
_entity.type
_entity.pdbx_description
1 polymer ?
#
loop_
_entity_poly.entity_id
_entity_poly.type
_entity_poly.pdbx_seq_one_letter_code
_entity_poly.pdbx_strand_id
1 'polypeptide(L)'
;MTETHIRPLTREYVREILEDLDLKVLTDPDGDPMVILADERAKALAFAAFAVSPGQVLSYIAQVQGAPNWTEEEALRRVNAWNAKRRWPRAFLRGGKIHLDYPWDLEEGVHPALLRDLLLNALAGTVQFLLWLDGLEA
;
A
#
# COMPACT_ATOMS: atom_id res chain seq x y z
N MET A 1 11.88 -27.53 -11.56
CA MET A 1 10.49 -27.06 -11.66
C MET A 1 9.99 -26.96 -10.24
N THR A 2 10.02 -25.77 -9.65
CA THR A 2 9.52 -25.55 -8.29
C THR A 2 8.01 -25.56 -8.38
N GLU A 3 7.41 -26.58 -7.78
CA GLU A 3 5.98 -26.70 -7.57
C GLU A 3 5.51 -25.45 -6.81
N THR A 4 4.90 -24.50 -7.51
CA THR A 4 4.42 -23.29 -6.90
C THR A 4 3.03 -23.51 -6.36
N HIS A 5 3.01 -24.15 -5.19
CA HIS A 5 1.78 -24.42 -4.46
C HIS A 5 1.12 -23.12 -4.02
N ILE A 6 -0.20 -23.07 -4.19
CA ILE A 6 -1.06 -22.05 -3.58
C ILE A 6 -0.95 -22.23 -2.06
N ARG A 7 -0.63 -21.14 -1.34
CA ARG A 7 -0.48 -21.14 0.11
C ARG A 7 -1.58 -20.29 0.75
N PRO A 8 -2.10 -20.67 1.94
CA PRO A 8 -2.97 -19.80 2.71
C PRO A 8 -2.31 -18.44 2.96
N LEU A 9 -3.07 -17.36 2.83
CA LEU A 9 -2.60 -16.04 3.19
C LEU A 9 -2.54 -15.90 4.72
N THR A 10 -1.36 -15.58 5.24
CA THR A 10 -1.15 -15.25 6.67
C THR A 10 -0.34 -13.97 6.80
N ARG A 11 -0.39 -13.35 7.98
CA ARG A 11 0.41 -12.14 8.30
C ARG A 11 1.90 -12.43 8.18
N GLU A 12 2.32 -13.60 8.67
CA GLU A 12 3.70 -14.08 8.59
C GLU A 12 4.12 -14.25 7.14
N TYR A 13 3.24 -14.78 6.28
CA TYR A 13 3.56 -14.96 4.89
C TYR A 13 3.74 -13.62 4.15
N VAL A 14 2.89 -12.63 4.44
CA VAL A 14 3.09 -11.27 3.93
C VAL A 14 4.41 -10.68 4.43
N ARG A 15 4.74 -10.87 5.72
CA ARG A 15 5.99 -10.40 6.31
C ARG A 15 7.22 -11.01 5.62
N GLU A 16 7.24 -12.34 5.45
CA GLU A 16 8.32 -13.06 4.75
C GLU A 16 8.58 -12.45 3.38
N ILE A 17 7.53 -12.21 2.59
CA ILE A 17 7.69 -11.63 1.25
C ILE A 17 8.18 -10.18 1.30
N LEU A 18 7.72 -9.37 2.28
CA LEU A 18 8.21 -8.00 2.45
C LEU A 18 9.69 -7.96 2.87
N GLU A 19 10.12 -8.86 3.76
CA GLU A 19 11.52 -8.99 4.20
C GLU A 19 12.41 -9.50 3.05
N ASP A 20 11.92 -10.41 2.20
CA ASP A 20 12.59 -10.85 0.97
C ASP A 20 12.79 -9.72 -0.06
N LEU A 21 12.02 -8.63 0.06
CA LEU A 21 12.18 -7.41 -0.73
C LEU A 21 13.18 -6.42 -0.10
N ASP A 22 13.93 -6.84 0.92
CA ASP A 22 14.90 -6.03 1.68
C ASP A 22 14.26 -4.80 2.36
N LEU A 23 12.98 -4.90 2.70
CA LEU A 23 12.25 -3.86 3.41
C LEU A 23 12.39 -4.04 4.91
N LYS A 24 12.59 -2.93 5.63
CA LYS A 24 12.48 -2.93 7.08
C LYS A 24 11.01 -3.02 7.50
N VAL A 25 10.57 -4.22 7.87
CA VAL A 25 9.18 -4.47 8.29
C VAL A 25 9.02 -4.18 9.78
N LEU A 26 8.09 -3.28 10.09
CA LEU A 26 7.59 -2.97 11.42
C LEU A 26 6.34 -3.81 11.70
N THR A 27 5.84 -3.71 12.93
CA THR A 27 4.58 -4.34 13.34
C THR A 27 3.71 -3.28 13.98
N ASP A 28 2.46 -3.18 13.55
CA ASP A 28 1.49 -2.28 14.16
C ASP A 28 0.91 -2.88 15.46
N PRO A 29 0.07 -2.15 16.21
CA PRO A 29 -0.54 -2.65 17.45
C PRO A 29 -1.42 -3.90 17.27
N ASP A 30 -1.96 -4.14 16.07
CA ASP A 30 -2.83 -5.27 15.76
C ASP A 30 -2.04 -6.51 15.29
N GLY A 31 -0.72 -6.38 15.19
CA GLY A 31 0.21 -7.42 14.77
C GLY A 31 0.44 -7.48 13.26
N ASP A 32 -0.09 -6.53 12.50
CA ASP A 32 0.00 -6.52 11.05
C ASP A 32 1.37 -5.98 10.59
N PRO A 33 1.96 -6.55 9.52
CA PRO A 33 3.17 -6.02 8.91
C PRO A 33 2.97 -4.58 8.43
N MET A 34 3.92 -3.71 8.76
CA MET A 34 3.89 -2.31 8.36
C MET A 34 5.24 -1.89 7.79
N VAL A 35 5.24 -1.02 6.79
CA VAL A 35 6.45 -0.39 6.23
C VAL A 35 6.27 1.11 6.16
N ILE A 36 7.38 1.85 6.18
CA ILE A 36 7.40 3.29 5.95
C ILE A 36 7.94 3.52 4.54
N LEU A 37 7.17 4.21 3.73
CA LEU A 37 7.53 4.55 2.36
C LEU A 37 7.85 6.03 2.25
N ALA A 38 9.02 6.33 1.72
CA ALA A 38 9.47 7.67 1.41
C ALA A 38 10.32 7.62 0.13
N ASP A 39 10.30 8.71 -0.63
CA ASP A 39 11.23 8.96 -1.74
C ASP A 39 11.98 10.24 -1.40
N GLU A 40 13.30 10.27 -1.60
CA GLU A 40 14.15 11.41 -1.25
C GLU A 40 13.73 12.73 -1.94
N ARG A 41 13.01 12.63 -3.05
CA ARG A 41 12.51 13.78 -3.81
C ARG A 41 11.15 14.26 -3.29
N ALA A 42 10.39 13.40 -2.62
CA ALA A 42 9.08 13.74 -2.08
C ALA A 42 9.19 14.27 -0.65
N LYS A 43 8.35 15.27 -0.32
CA LYS A 43 8.22 15.81 1.05
C LYS A 43 7.34 14.92 1.92
N ALA A 44 6.35 14.28 1.31
CA ALA A 44 5.42 13.39 1.98
C ALA A 44 6.00 11.98 2.13
N LEU A 45 5.54 11.27 3.15
CA LEU A 45 5.82 9.85 3.37
C LEU A 45 4.52 9.10 3.65
N ALA A 46 4.54 7.78 3.61
CA ALA A 46 3.39 6.96 3.94
C ALA A 46 3.72 5.86 4.96
N PHE A 47 2.86 5.70 5.95
CA PHE A 47 2.83 4.50 6.81
C PHE A 47 1.88 3.49 6.17
N ALA A 48 2.42 2.38 5.70
CA ALA A 48 1.68 1.38 4.94
C ALA A 48 1.56 0.07 5.73
N ALA A 49 0.35 -0.30 6.09
CA ALA A 49 0.02 -1.54 6.79
C ALA A 49 -0.60 -2.57 5.84
N PHE A 50 -0.31 -3.84 6.11
CA PHE A 50 -0.83 -4.99 5.39
C PHE A 50 -1.61 -5.88 6.35
N ALA A 51 -2.91 -5.62 6.47
CA ALA A 51 -3.76 -6.44 7.33
C ALA A 51 -4.23 -7.70 6.59
N VAL A 52 -4.22 -8.83 7.29
CA VAL A 52 -4.85 -10.07 6.81
C VAL A 52 -6.05 -10.35 7.68
N SER A 53 -7.26 -10.17 7.13
CA SER A 53 -8.49 -10.38 7.89
C SER A 53 -8.86 -11.87 8.00
N PRO A 54 -9.75 -12.23 8.94
CA PRO A 54 -10.49 -13.49 8.84
C PRO A 54 -11.13 -13.58 7.45
N GLY A 55 -10.94 -14.71 6.75
CA GLY A 55 -11.28 -14.86 5.33
C GLY A 55 -10.12 -14.60 4.36
N GLN A 56 -8.86 -14.49 4.83
CA GLN A 56 -7.69 -14.34 3.94
C GLN A 56 -7.80 -13.16 2.95
N VAL A 57 -8.49 -12.08 3.35
CA VAL A 57 -8.50 -10.85 2.57
C VAL A 57 -7.26 -10.04 2.94
N LEU A 58 -6.42 -9.76 1.95
CA LEU A 58 -5.29 -8.85 2.08
C LEU A 58 -5.81 -7.41 1.98
N SER A 59 -5.67 -6.64 3.04
CA SER A 59 -5.99 -5.21 3.07
C SER A 59 -4.71 -4.39 3.17
N TYR A 60 -4.32 -3.77 2.05
CA TYR A 60 -3.30 -2.73 2.05
C TYR A 60 -3.93 -1.38 2.36
N ILE A 61 -3.44 -0.69 3.40
CA ILE A 61 -3.77 0.70 3.68
C ILE A 61 -2.50 1.50 3.93
N ALA A 62 -2.30 2.58 3.18
CA ALA A 62 -1.24 3.56 3.45
C ALA A 62 -1.83 4.89 3.90
N GLN A 63 -1.35 5.44 5.01
CA GLN A 63 -1.71 6.79 5.47
C GLN A 63 -0.57 7.76 5.14
N VAL A 64 -0.88 8.77 4.32
CA VAL A 64 0.10 9.78 3.91
C VAL A 64 0.31 10.80 5.03
N GLN A 65 1.56 11.08 5.37
CA GLN A 65 1.99 12.17 6.25
C GLN A 65 2.73 13.23 5.45
N GLY A 66 2.68 14.48 5.93
CA GLY A 66 3.40 15.58 5.29
C GLY A 66 2.80 15.99 3.94
N ALA A 67 1.55 15.60 3.66
CA ALA A 67 0.82 16.10 2.50
C ALA A 67 0.70 17.63 2.55
N PRO A 68 0.65 18.33 1.41
CA PRO A 68 0.44 19.77 1.39
C PRO A 68 -0.85 20.18 2.13
N ASN A 69 -0.82 21.34 2.76
CA ASN A 69 -1.97 21.87 3.50
C ASN A 69 -3.04 22.39 2.51
N TRP A 70 -3.83 21.47 1.99
CA TRP A 70 -4.95 21.76 1.10
C TRP A 70 -6.26 21.93 1.88
N THR A 71 -7.18 22.69 1.30
CA THR A 71 -8.58 22.60 1.72
C THR A 71 -9.10 21.19 1.45
N GLU A 72 -10.13 20.76 2.18
CA GLU A 72 -10.75 19.45 1.96
C GLU A 72 -11.21 19.27 0.51
N GLU A 73 -11.81 20.31 -0.08
CA GLU A 73 -12.25 20.29 -1.49
C GLU A 73 -11.09 20.06 -2.47
N GLU A 74 -9.97 20.77 -2.28
CA GLU A 74 -8.79 20.59 -3.14
C GLU A 74 -8.17 19.21 -2.93
N ALA A 75 -8.08 18.73 -1.68
CA ALA A 75 -7.58 17.40 -1.40
C ALA A 75 -8.45 16.30 -2.05
N LEU A 76 -9.78 16.43 -2.01
CA LEU A 76 -10.72 15.51 -2.68
C LEU A 76 -10.51 15.54 -4.20
N ARG A 77 -10.37 16.73 -4.78
CA ARG A 77 -10.12 16.91 -6.21
C ARG A 77 -8.83 16.21 -6.64
N ARG A 78 -7.76 16.34 -5.86
CA ARG A 78 -6.46 15.69 -6.11
C ARG A 78 -6.57 14.17 -6.05
N VAL A 79 -7.12 13.66 -4.96
CA VAL A 79 -7.36 12.23 -4.77
C VAL A 79 -8.17 11.63 -5.93
N ASN A 80 -9.24 12.31 -6.36
CA ASN A 80 -10.03 11.87 -7.51
C ASN A 80 -9.26 11.94 -8.83
N ALA A 81 -8.42 12.97 -9.03
CA ALA A 81 -7.58 13.08 -10.22
C ALA A 81 -6.55 11.94 -10.33
N TRP A 82 -5.99 11.50 -9.20
CA TRP A 82 -5.17 10.29 -9.15
C TRP A 82 -5.96 9.06 -9.58
N ASN A 83 -7.11 8.81 -8.95
CA ASN A 83 -7.96 7.65 -9.22
C ASN A 83 -8.48 7.60 -10.66
N ALA A 84 -8.66 8.75 -11.31
CA ALA A 84 -9.10 8.82 -12.70
C ALA A 84 -8.03 8.34 -13.70
N LYS A 85 -6.75 8.46 -13.35
CA LYS A 85 -5.62 8.12 -14.23
C LYS A 85 -4.93 6.82 -13.86
N ARG A 86 -5.01 6.41 -12.59
CA ARG A 86 -4.29 5.27 -12.04
C ARG A 86 -5.24 4.37 -11.29
N ARG A 87 -4.94 3.07 -11.36
CA ARG A 87 -5.86 2.03 -10.91
C ARG A 87 -5.54 1.51 -9.51
N TRP A 88 -4.29 1.61 -9.06
CA TRP A 88 -3.86 1.18 -7.73
C TRP A 88 -2.61 1.91 -7.23
N PRO A 89 -2.48 2.08 -5.89
CA PRO A 89 -3.58 2.00 -4.93
C PRO A 89 -4.57 3.17 -5.15
N ARG A 90 -5.84 2.99 -4.81
CA ARG A 90 -6.81 4.10 -4.92
C ARG A 90 -6.61 5.02 -3.73
N ALA A 91 -6.77 6.32 -3.95
CA ALA A 91 -6.68 7.32 -2.92
C ALA A 91 -8.07 7.70 -2.39
N PHE A 92 -8.16 8.05 -1.10
CA PHE A 92 -9.36 8.60 -0.46
C PHE A 92 -8.98 9.54 0.69
N LEU A 93 -9.93 10.38 1.11
CA LEU A 93 -9.79 11.20 2.32
C LEU A 93 -10.57 10.59 3.48
N ARG A 94 -9.96 10.59 4.67
CA ARG A 94 -10.62 10.21 5.92
C ARG A 94 -10.04 11.04 7.06
N GLY A 95 -10.90 11.74 7.79
CA GLY A 95 -10.48 12.59 8.93
C GLY A 95 -9.45 13.65 8.55
N GLY A 96 -9.59 14.25 7.36
CA GLY A 96 -8.65 15.26 6.83
C GLY A 96 -7.29 14.71 6.37
N LYS A 97 -7.11 13.39 6.38
CA LYS A 97 -5.86 12.74 5.93
C LYS A 97 -6.09 11.96 4.65
N ILE A 98 -5.05 11.93 3.81
CA ILE A 98 -5.03 11.11 2.61
C ILE A 98 -4.65 9.68 2.99
N HIS A 99 -5.43 8.75 2.48
CA HIS A 99 -5.19 7.33 2.57
C HIS A 99 -5.15 6.71 1.17
N LEU A 100 -4.43 5.60 1.05
CA LEU A 100 -4.37 4.76 -0.14
C LEU A 100 -4.85 3.36 0.23
N ASP A 101 -5.73 2.74 -0.56
CA ASP A 101 -6.18 1.37 -0.38
C ASP A 101 -5.92 0.46 -1.59
N TYR A 102 -5.66 -0.81 -1.31
CA TYR A 102 -5.58 -1.85 -2.33
C TYR A 102 -5.95 -3.23 -1.78
N PRO A 103 -7.25 -3.51 -1.58
CA PRO A 103 -7.71 -4.77 -1.02
C PRO A 103 -7.78 -5.89 -2.06
N TRP A 104 -7.49 -7.12 -1.62
CA TRP A 104 -7.56 -8.34 -2.42
C TRP A 104 -8.21 -9.47 -1.65
N ASP A 105 -9.24 -10.06 -2.25
CA ASP A 105 -9.82 -11.31 -1.78
C ASP A 105 -8.93 -12.47 -2.23
N LEU A 106 -8.35 -13.18 -1.26
CA LEU A 106 -7.46 -14.32 -1.46
C LEU A 106 -7.93 -15.51 -0.61
N GLU A 107 -9.25 -15.69 -0.44
CA GLU A 107 -9.88 -16.79 0.32
C GLU A 107 -9.34 -18.18 -0.05
N GLU A 108 -9.08 -18.42 -1.34
CA GLU A 108 -8.54 -19.67 -1.89
C GLU A 108 -7.02 -19.82 -1.69
N GLY A 109 -6.39 -18.86 -1.02
CA GLY A 109 -4.94 -18.72 -0.91
C GLY A 109 -4.32 -18.00 -2.10
N VAL A 110 -3.00 -17.90 -2.09
CA VAL A 110 -2.25 -17.14 -3.08
C VAL A 110 -0.95 -17.83 -3.47
N HIS A 111 -0.59 -17.70 -4.73
CA HIS A 111 0.69 -18.15 -5.25
C HIS A 111 1.80 -17.15 -4.85
N PRO A 112 3.01 -17.59 -4.45
CA PRO A 112 4.07 -16.69 -3.98
C PRO A 112 4.40 -15.54 -4.94
N ALA A 113 4.56 -15.84 -6.22
CA ALA A 113 4.80 -14.82 -7.24
C ALA A 113 3.68 -13.77 -7.32
N LEU A 114 2.41 -14.20 -7.26
CA LEU A 114 1.28 -13.27 -7.30
C LEU A 114 1.26 -12.39 -6.04
N LEU A 115 1.45 -12.97 -4.85
CA LEU A 115 1.51 -12.19 -3.62
C LEU A 115 2.62 -11.14 -3.70
N ARG A 116 3.81 -11.53 -4.15
CA ARG A 116 4.94 -10.61 -4.34
C ARG A 116 4.59 -9.47 -5.29
N ASP A 117 3.97 -9.76 -6.43
CA ASP A 117 3.58 -8.74 -7.41
C ASP A 117 2.51 -7.80 -6.85
N LEU A 118 1.54 -8.31 -6.09
CA LEU A 118 0.52 -7.50 -5.43
C LEU A 118 1.14 -6.53 -4.41
N LEU A 119 2.03 -7.02 -3.55
CA LEU A 119 2.72 -6.22 -2.55
C LEU A 119 3.60 -5.16 -3.23
N LEU A 120 4.40 -5.54 -4.23
CA LEU A 120 5.23 -4.60 -4.99
C LEU A 120 4.40 -3.51 -5.68
N ASN A 121 3.28 -3.87 -6.30
CA ASN A 121 2.38 -2.91 -6.95
C ASN A 121 1.78 -1.93 -5.94
N ALA A 122 1.42 -2.39 -4.74
CA ALA A 122 0.92 -1.54 -3.67
C ALA A 122 1.98 -0.51 -3.23
N LEU A 123 3.20 -0.99 -2.96
CA LEU A 123 4.32 -0.16 -2.51
C LEU A 123 4.75 0.84 -3.58
N ALA A 124 4.97 0.37 -4.81
CA ALA A 124 5.41 1.20 -5.92
C ALA A 124 4.34 2.25 -6.28
N GLY A 125 3.07 1.88 -6.31
CA GLY A 125 1.98 2.82 -6.55
C GLY A 125 1.87 3.88 -5.46
N THR A 126 2.14 3.53 -4.19
CA THR A 126 2.22 4.53 -3.11
C THR A 126 3.40 5.48 -3.29
N VAL A 127 4.58 5.00 -3.65
CA VAL A 127 5.73 5.88 -3.93
C VAL A 127 5.43 6.82 -5.11
N GLN A 128 4.81 6.31 -6.18
CA GLN A 128 4.33 7.13 -7.30
C GLN A 128 3.33 8.19 -6.84
N PHE A 129 2.40 7.84 -5.94
CA PHE A 129 1.46 8.80 -5.37
C PHE A 129 2.18 9.92 -4.62
N LEU A 130 3.18 9.59 -3.80
CA LEU A 130 3.96 10.59 -3.06
C LEU A 130 4.69 11.56 -4.00
N LEU A 131 5.32 11.05 -5.06
CA LEU A 131 5.96 11.88 -6.08
C LEU A 131 4.95 12.75 -6.85
N TRP A 132 3.80 12.18 -7.18
CA TRP A 132 2.72 12.88 -7.87
C TRP A 132 2.14 14.04 -7.06
N LEU A 133 2.00 13.88 -5.73
CA LEU A 133 1.55 14.96 -4.83
C LEU A 133 2.43 16.20 -4.94
N ASP A 134 3.75 16.01 -5.07
CA ASP A 134 4.73 17.09 -5.18
C ASP A 134 4.97 17.54 -6.64
N GLY A 135 4.26 16.96 -7.61
CA GLY A 135 4.41 17.29 -9.03
C GLY A 135 5.73 16.82 -9.64
N LEU A 136 6.34 15.77 -9.07
CA LEU A 136 7.65 15.22 -9.45
C LEU A 136 7.56 13.95 -10.30
N GLU A 137 6.35 13.61 -10.73
CA GLU A 137 6.14 12.46 -11.61
C GLU A 137 6.61 12.79 -13.03
N ALA A 138 7.37 11.87 -13.63
CA ALA A 138 7.80 11.95 -15.03
C ALA A 138 6.65 11.66 -16.00
#